data_AF-A0AAU9KBV8-F1
#
_entry.id   AF-A0AAU9KBV8-F1
#
_cell.length_a   1.000
_cell.length_b   1.000
_cell.length_c   1.000
_cell.angle_alpha   90.00
_cell.angle_beta   90.00
_cell.angle_gamma   90.00
#
_symmetry.space_group_name_H-M   'P 1'
#
loop_
_entity.id
_entity.type
_entity.pdbx_description
1 polymer ?
#
loop_
_entity_poly.entity_id
_entity_poly.type
_entity_poly.pdbx_seq_one_letter_code
_entity_poly.pdbx_strand_id
1 'polypeptide(L)'
;MSINFEDNSTMFSGMFSLVFPSREGSSLRLPKIEPFEGISEAELIQKPKIPLKSISKKRSRKRITACPHVNKRYYARSMCNNCYHKIGRQKKAWNCQHTDRQLYAKGLCQKCYLQDYHSLKSCKADEEKI
;
A
#
# COMPACT_ATOMS: atom_id res chain seq x y z
N MET A 1 30.21 7.36 -37.24
CA MET A 1 30.43 6.28 -36.26
C MET A 1 29.05 5.82 -35.81
N SER A 2 28.57 4.72 -36.38
CA SER A 2 27.21 4.20 -36.17
C SER A 2 27.24 3.22 -34.99
N ILE A 3 26.39 3.45 -33.99
CA ILE A 3 26.27 2.59 -32.81
C ILE A 3 25.04 1.70 -33.01
N ASN A 4 25.26 0.40 -33.11
CA ASN A 4 24.21 -0.63 -33.15
C ASN A 4 23.58 -0.77 -31.76
N PHE A 5 22.25 -0.77 -31.69
CA PHE A 5 21.48 -1.07 -30.48
C PHE A 5 20.89 -2.46 -30.67
N GLU A 6 21.46 -3.45 -30.00
CA GLU A 6 20.92 -4.82 -29.97
C GLU A 6 19.94 -4.96 -28.80
N ASP A 7 18.73 -5.40 -29.13
CA ASP A 7 17.64 -5.67 -28.20
C ASP A 7 17.94 -6.90 -27.32
N ASN A 8 18.15 -6.68 -26.02
CA ASN A 8 18.16 -7.76 -25.02
C ASN A 8 16.75 -7.99 -24.46
N SER A 9 15.89 -8.62 -25.25
CA SER A 9 14.62 -9.17 -24.80
C SER A 9 14.83 -10.60 -24.26
N THR A 10 15.18 -10.74 -22.98
CA THR A 10 15.27 -12.04 -22.32
C THR A 10 14.57 -12.05 -20.96
N MET A 11 13.44 -12.76 -20.93
CA MET A 11 13.14 -13.80 -19.95
C MET A 11 13.07 -13.37 -18.48
N PHE A 12 11.88 -12.98 -18.03
CA PHE A 12 11.51 -13.21 -16.62
C PHE A 12 10.08 -13.78 -16.52
N SER A 13 9.88 -14.91 -17.20
CA SER A 13 8.88 -15.90 -16.81
C SER A 13 9.43 -16.67 -15.62
N GLY A 14 9.14 -16.17 -14.41
CA GLY A 14 9.60 -16.74 -13.15
C GLY A 14 8.42 -16.99 -12.22
N MET A 15 7.78 -18.14 -12.40
CA MET A 15 6.84 -18.75 -11.45
C MET A 15 7.47 -18.76 -10.05
N PHE A 16 6.81 -18.15 -9.06
CA PHE A 16 7.01 -18.52 -7.66
C PHE A 16 5.65 -18.86 -7.04
N SER A 17 5.32 -20.14 -7.19
CA SER A 17 4.33 -20.84 -6.38
C SER A 17 4.78 -20.90 -4.93
N LEU A 18 3.91 -20.40 -4.06
CA LEU A 18 3.40 -21.06 -2.85
C LEU A 18 4.34 -21.96 -2.05
N VAL A 19 4.77 -21.47 -0.87
CA VAL A 19 4.75 -22.27 0.37
C VAL A 19 4.35 -21.36 1.52
N PHE A 20 3.05 -21.32 1.83
CA PHE A 20 2.57 -20.82 3.12
C PHE A 20 2.61 -22.01 4.09
N PRO A 21 3.45 -22.00 5.15
CA PRO A 21 3.40 -23.05 6.15
C PRO A 21 2.06 -22.99 6.89
N SER A 22 1.31 -24.09 6.80
CA SER A 22 0.15 -24.39 7.64
C SER A 22 0.53 -24.22 9.10
N ARG A 23 -0.07 -23.22 9.75
CA ARG A 23 0.03 -23.02 11.19
C ARG A 23 -1.00 -23.92 11.85
N GLU A 24 -0.60 -25.15 12.13
CA GLU A 24 -1.38 -26.08 12.92
C GLU A 24 -1.43 -25.64 14.39
N GLY A 25 -2.60 -25.81 15.00
CA GLY A 25 -2.72 -26.17 16.40
C GLY A 25 -2.52 -25.06 17.43
N SER A 26 -3.55 -24.25 17.66
CA SER A 26 -3.83 -23.78 19.01
C SER A 26 -5.29 -24.05 19.35
N SER A 27 -5.50 -25.25 19.91
CA SER A 27 -6.75 -25.70 20.53
C SER A 27 -7.13 -24.74 21.66
N LEU A 28 -8.01 -23.79 21.36
CA LEU A 28 -8.64 -22.95 22.36
C LEU A 28 -9.73 -23.79 23.04
N ARG A 29 -9.48 -24.21 24.27
CA ARG A 29 -10.51 -24.79 25.14
C ARG A 29 -11.60 -23.76 25.36
N LEU A 30 -12.76 -23.98 24.74
CA LEU A 30 -13.99 -23.26 25.07
C LEU A 30 -14.44 -23.63 26.49
N PRO A 31 -14.76 -22.65 27.34
CA PRO A 31 -15.38 -22.93 28.63
C PRO A 31 -16.79 -23.50 28.40
N LYS A 32 -17.11 -24.55 29.16
CA LYS A 32 -18.41 -25.21 29.19
C LYS A 32 -19.43 -24.20 29.73
N ILE A 33 -20.38 -23.80 28.87
CA ILE A 33 -21.49 -22.94 29.24
C ILE A 33 -22.56 -23.86 29.81
N GLU A 34 -22.92 -23.66 31.08
CA GLU A 34 -24.01 -24.37 31.73
C GLU A 34 -25.37 -23.83 31.22
N PRO A 35 -26.42 -24.67 31.16
CA PRO A 35 -27.75 -24.25 30.71
C PRO A 35 -28.32 -23.20 31.64
N PHE A 36 -28.57 -22.00 31.12
CA PHE A 36 -29.22 -20.93 31.85
C PHE A 36 -30.74 -21.18 31.82
N GLU A 37 -31.29 -21.65 32.95
CA GLU A 37 -32.72 -21.84 33.13
C GLU A 37 -33.42 -20.50 33.45
N GLY A 38 -34.43 -20.17 32.65
CA GLY A 38 -35.61 -19.45 33.11
C GLY A 38 -35.53 -17.93 33.13
N ILE A 39 -35.84 -17.29 32.00
CA ILE A 39 -36.52 -15.99 32.01
C ILE A 39 -37.79 -16.10 31.17
N SER A 40 -38.92 -15.75 31.79
CA SER A 40 -40.27 -15.83 31.24
C SER A 40 -40.50 -14.84 30.08
N GLU A 41 -41.21 -15.34 29.06
CA GLU A 41 -41.44 -14.80 27.71
C GLU A 41 -42.25 -13.47 27.60
N ALA A 42 -42.63 -12.83 28.70
CA ALA A 42 -43.85 -11.99 28.68
C ALA A 42 -43.71 -10.47 28.46
N GLU A 43 -42.52 -9.89 28.27
CA GLU A 43 -42.43 -8.44 27.98
C GLU A 43 -41.51 -8.10 26.79
N LEU A 44 -42.05 -8.35 25.60
CA LEU A 44 -41.50 -7.92 24.32
C LEU A 44 -41.81 -6.43 24.06
N ILE A 45 -41.16 -5.53 24.80
CA ILE A 45 -41.21 -4.08 24.54
C ILE A 45 -40.41 -3.78 23.26
N GLN A 46 -41.09 -3.26 22.24
CA GLN A 46 -40.55 -2.96 20.91
C GLN A 46 -39.43 -1.90 20.99
N LYS A 47 -38.18 -2.35 21.05
CA LYS A 47 -37.00 -1.49 20.96
C LYS A 47 -36.96 -0.82 19.58
N PRO A 48 -36.84 0.51 19.48
CA PRO A 48 -36.68 1.17 18.19
C PRO A 48 -35.38 0.68 17.53
N LYS A 49 -35.51 0.13 16.31
CA LYS A 49 -34.38 -0.33 15.49
C LYS A 49 -33.56 0.87 15.01
N ILE A 50 -32.67 1.39 15.86
CA ILE A 50 -31.67 2.37 15.43
C ILE A 50 -30.69 1.62 14.50
N PRO A 51 -30.49 2.05 13.24
CA PRO A 51 -29.58 1.35 12.34
C PRO A 51 -28.16 1.43 12.90
N LEU A 52 -27.66 0.28 13.37
CA LEU A 52 -26.28 0.06 13.78
C LEU A 52 -25.37 0.24 12.56
N LYS A 53 -25.00 1.48 12.25
CA LYS A 53 -23.92 1.77 11.30
C LYS A 53 -22.67 1.12 11.86
N SER A 54 -22.17 0.10 11.15
CA SER A 54 -20.98 -0.66 11.54
C SER A 54 -19.81 0.30 11.79
N ILE A 55 -19.45 0.47 13.06
CA ILE A 55 -18.30 1.27 13.46
C ILE A 55 -17.08 0.48 13.03
N SER A 56 -16.63 0.68 11.78
CA SER A 56 -15.36 0.16 11.31
C SER A 56 -14.27 0.71 12.24
N LYS A 57 -13.57 -0.19 12.94
CA LYS A 57 -12.47 0.17 13.84
C LYS A 57 -11.44 0.96 13.03
N LYS A 58 -11.42 2.29 13.17
CA LYS A 58 -10.43 3.15 12.51
C LYS A 58 -9.06 2.76 13.04
N ARG A 59 -8.23 2.15 12.20
CA ARG A 59 -6.83 1.84 12.55
C ARG A 59 -6.16 3.13 13.03
N SER A 60 -5.56 3.09 14.22
CA SER A 60 -4.83 4.23 14.76
C SER A 60 -3.71 4.61 13.78
N ARG A 61 -3.63 5.89 13.42
CA ARG A 61 -2.59 6.38 12.51
C ARG A 61 -1.25 6.35 13.25
N LYS A 62 -0.23 5.77 12.61
CA LYS A 62 1.16 5.85 13.09
C LYS A 62 1.59 7.32 13.20
N ARG A 63 2.37 7.66 14.23
CA ARG A 63 2.91 9.01 14.45
C ARG A 63 4.23 9.21 13.70
N ILE A 64 4.50 10.46 13.34
CA ILE A 64 5.77 10.87 12.75
C ILE A 64 6.74 11.16 13.89
N THR A 65 7.96 10.63 13.82
CA THR A 65 9.01 10.84 14.82
C THR A 65 10.35 11.23 14.21
N ALA A 66 10.61 10.87 12.95
CA ALA A 66 11.88 11.11 12.27
C ALA A 66 11.94 12.45 11.51
N CYS A 67 10.90 13.27 11.57
CA CYS A 67 10.95 14.63 11.02
C CYS A 67 10.20 15.62 11.94
N PRO A 68 10.52 16.93 11.89
CA PRO A 68 9.93 17.94 12.78
C PRO A 68 8.44 18.19 12.49
N HIS A 69 7.88 17.56 11.44
CA HIS A 69 6.51 17.76 11.02
C HIS A 69 5.54 16.82 11.76
N VAL A 70 5.36 17.03 13.06
CA VAL A 70 4.50 16.18 13.92
C VAL A 70 3.03 16.19 13.47
N ASN A 71 2.57 17.31 12.88
CA ASN A 71 1.19 17.52 12.44
C ASN A 71 0.86 16.90 11.08
N LYS A 72 1.85 16.39 10.33
CA LYS A 72 1.63 15.82 9.00
C LYS A 72 1.21 14.35 9.09
N ARG A 73 0.66 13.81 7.99
CA ARG A 73 0.33 12.38 7.92
C ARG A 73 1.60 11.55 7.79
N TYR A 74 1.70 10.51 8.61
CA TYR A 74 2.73 9.49 8.49
C TYR A 74 2.71 8.88 7.08
N TYR A 75 3.89 8.72 6.49
CA TYR A 75 4.06 8.06 5.20
C TYR A 75 4.88 6.77 5.34
N ALA A 76 6.20 6.89 5.49
CA ALA A 76 7.11 5.76 5.64
C ALA A 76 8.31 6.15 6.50
N ARG A 77 8.97 5.17 7.14
CA ARG A 77 10.16 5.36 8.01
C ARG A 77 9.97 6.51 9.02
N SER A 78 8.79 6.56 9.65
CA SER A 78 8.39 7.61 10.61
C SER A 78 8.56 9.06 10.12
N MET A 79 8.51 9.27 8.80
CA MET A 79 8.58 10.58 8.14
C MET A 79 7.25 10.95 7.46
N CYS A 80 7.03 12.25 7.27
CA CYS A 80 6.03 12.75 6.33
C CYS A 80 6.46 12.49 4.88
N ASN A 81 5.50 12.57 3.95
CA ASN A 81 5.72 12.36 2.52
C ASN A 81 6.89 13.21 1.97
N ASN A 82 6.87 14.52 2.22
CA ASN A 82 7.89 15.45 1.70
C ASN A 82 9.30 15.12 2.23
N CYS A 83 9.45 14.82 3.51
CA CYS A 83 10.74 14.47 4.10
C CYS A 83 11.24 13.12 3.58
N TYR A 84 10.35 12.15 3.43
CA TYR A 84 10.70 10.85 2.89
C TYR A 84 11.27 10.94 1.48
N HIS A 85 10.67 11.76 0.60
CA HIS A 85 11.16 11.92 -0.76
C HIS A 85 12.49 12.68 -0.88
N LYS A 86 12.81 13.56 0.08
CA LYS A 86 14.06 14.33 0.10
C LYS A 86 15.24 13.57 0.72
N ILE A 87 14.98 12.89 1.84
CA ILE A 87 16.03 12.33 2.71
C ILE A 87 15.91 10.82 2.80
N GLY A 88 14.68 10.29 2.83
CA GLY A 88 14.41 8.87 3.10
C GLY A 88 14.82 7.93 1.97
N ARG A 89 15.08 8.43 0.77
CA ARG A 89 15.53 7.66 -0.39
C ARG A 89 17.06 7.65 -0.46
N GLN A 90 17.64 6.46 -0.40
CA GLN A 90 19.10 6.31 -0.45
C GLN A 90 19.58 5.75 -1.79
N LYS A 91 18.72 5.03 -2.53
CA LYS A 91 19.07 4.42 -3.81
C LYS A 91 19.17 5.46 -4.92
N LYS A 92 20.16 5.31 -5.79
CA LYS A 92 20.33 6.12 -7.01
C LYS A 92 19.45 5.58 -8.14
N ALA A 93 19.03 6.46 -9.04
CA ALA A 93 18.35 6.07 -10.26
C ALA A 93 19.34 5.31 -11.17
N TRP A 94 18.91 4.20 -11.76
CA TRP A 94 19.75 3.35 -12.61
C TRP A 94 19.29 3.34 -14.07
N ASN A 95 18.01 3.67 -14.33
CA ASN A 95 17.45 3.73 -15.67
C ASN A 95 17.45 5.15 -16.25
N CYS A 96 18.31 6.02 -15.72
CA CYS A 96 18.32 7.42 -16.03
C CYS A 96 19.75 7.85 -16.33
N GLN A 97 19.94 8.79 -17.25
CA GLN A 97 21.26 9.37 -17.54
C GLN A 97 21.89 10.07 -16.32
N HIS A 98 21.08 10.38 -15.30
CA HIS A 98 21.52 11.02 -14.06
C HIS A 98 21.97 9.98 -13.03
N THR A 99 23.27 9.87 -12.80
CA THR A 99 23.88 8.96 -11.82
C THR A 99 23.86 9.53 -10.39
N ASP A 100 23.75 10.84 -10.27
CA ASP A 100 23.75 11.60 -9.01
C ASP A 100 22.37 11.62 -8.33
N ARG A 101 21.29 11.45 -9.10
CA ARG A 101 19.91 11.62 -8.62
C ARG A 101 19.35 10.38 -7.92
N GLN A 102 18.46 10.61 -6.97
CA GLN A 102 17.78 9.55 -6.23
C GLN A 102 16.69 8.86 -7.06
N LEU A 103 16.51 7.57 -6.82
CA LEU A 103 15.48 6.73 -7.42
C LEU A 103 14.08 7.16 -6.96
N TYR A 104 13.20 7.44 -7.92
CA TYR A 104 11.79 7.72 -7.69
C TYR A 104 10.92 6.46 -7.91
N ALA A 105 10.72 6.08 -9.17
CA ALA A 105 9.93 4.93 -9.61
C ALA A 105 10.43 4.46 -10.99
N LYS A 106 10.18 3.19 -11.37
CA LYS A 106 10.61 2.59 -12.64
C LYS A 106 12.11 2.74 -12.97
N GLY A 107 12.97 2.80 -11.96
CA GLY A 107 14.40 3.03 -12.16
C GLY A 107 14.79 4.49 -12.44
N LEU A 108 13.83 5.41 -12.53
CA LEU A 108 14.03 6.81 -12.94
C LEU A 108 14.12 7.77 -11.76
N CYS A 109 14.75 8.92 -11.98
CA CYS A 109 14.66 10.05 -11.05
C CYS A 109 13.29 10.75 -11.15
N GLN A 110 12.93 11.59 -10.17
CA GLN A 110 11.62 12.23 -10.11
C GLN A 110 11.30 13.06 -11.36
N LYS A 111 12.27 13.85 -11.86
CA LYS A 111 12.06 14.71 -13.04
C LYS A 111 11.79 13.89 -14.29
N CYS A 112 12.63 12.90 -14.58
CA CYS A 112 12.47 12.04 -15.75
C CYS A 112 11.19 11.20 -15.66
N TYR A 113 10.85 10.68 -14.48
CA TYR A 113 9.59 9.98 -14.27
C TYR A 113 8.36 10.85 -14.62
N LEU A 114 8.36 12.11 -14.19
CA LEU A 114 7.26 13.03 -14.50
C LEU A 114 7.19 13.36 -15.99
N GLN A 115 8.34 13.57 -16.63
CA GLN A 115 8.41 13.80 -18.07
C GLN A 115 7.82 12.61 -18.85
N ASP A 116 8.29 11.39 -18.57
CA ASP A 116 7.76 10.18 -19.20
C ASP A 116 6.25 10.01 -18.96
N TYR A 117 5.79 10.29 -17.73
CA TYR A 117 4.37 10.21 -17.39
C TYR A 117 3.51 11.20 -18.19
N HIS A 118 3.99 12.44 -18.36
CA HIS A 118 3.29 13.46 -19.14
C HIS A 118 3.31 13.15 -20.63
N SER A 119 4.44 12.67 -21.17
CA SER A 119 4.56 12.24 -22.56
C SER A 119 3.62 11.07 -22.89
N LEU A 120 3.51 10.08 -22.00
CA LEU A 120 2.56 8.97 -22.18
C LEU A 120 1.10 9.43 -22.11
N LYS A 121 0.79 10.46 -21.32
CA LYS A 121 -0.57 10.99 -21.20
C LYS A 121 -0.99 11.76 -22.46
N SER A 122 -0.09 12.52 -23.08
CA SER A 122 -0.41 13.22 -24.33
C SER A 122 -0.67 12.25 -25.48
N CYS A 123 0.08 11.16 -25.60
CA CYS A 123 -0.12 10.20 -26.69
C CYS A 123 -1.41 9.38 -26.56
N LYS A 124 -1.92 9.17 -25.32
CA LYS A 124 -3.18 8.43 -25.11
C LYS A 124 -4.44 9.25 -25.35
N ALA A 125 -4.33 10.58 -25.39
CA ALA A 125 -5.49 11.45 -25.64
C ALA A 125 -5.98 11.36 -27.09
N ASP A 126 -5.14 10.89 -28.01
CA ASP A 126 -5.45 10.82 -29.44
C ASP A 126 -6.05 9.45 -29.85
N GLU A 127 -5.80 8.38 -29.07
CA GLU A 127 -6.32 7.03 -29.36
C GLU A 127 -7.77 6.81 -28.92
N GLU A 128 -8.28 7.54 -27.92
CA GLU A 128 -9.61 7.31 -27.33
C GLU A 128 -10.75 8.08 -28.04
N LYS A 129 -10.48 8.62 -29.25
CA LYS A 129 -11.42 9.45 -30.02
C LYS A 129 -11.94 8.80 -31.32
N ILE A 130 -11.72 7.51 -31.51
CA ILE A 130 -12.18 6.76 -32.69
C ILE A 130 -13.43 5.97 -32.35
#